data_AF-A0A7S0LPA2-F1
#
_entry.id   AF-A0A7S0LPA2-F1
#
_cell.length_a   1.000
_cell.length_b   1.000
_cell.length_c   1.000
_cell.angle_alpha   90.00
_cell.angle_beta   90.00
_cell.angle_gamma   90.00
#
_symmetry.space_group_name_H-M   'P 1'
#
loop_
_entity.id
_entity.type
_entity.pdbx_description
1 polymer ?
#
loop_
_entity_poly.entity_id
_entity_poly.type
_entity_poly.pdbx_seq_one_letter_code
_entity_poly.pdbx_strand_id
1 'polypeptide(L)'
;YGRSPRLPHAAELLLAAMAELFPQGQACAALMGLFPTQPALPSELICTHLLRDASYAALGVCAWVLEAKLSFRQVLDAAAREVSAVSEHPRLPLGALLQARIGWLLSCWWAFGSAGDGEEDTKACADTYALLCHLLRHGVDMAVRLRASHSLYTFLSDTANDDLEAFVPVAAEAALALSECLLACQGEDALLRLLSTLEQVLRVPDANLASLPQALEVLWARAQRAGQQLVAAQLHRVASLWHTA
;
A
#
# COMPACT_ATOMS: atom_id res chain seq x y z
N TYR A 1 5.52 19.45 -25.40
CA TYR A 1 6.09 19.81 -24.09
C TYR A 1 6.45 18.53 -23.34
N GLY A 2 7.70 18.10 -23.50
CA GLY A 2 8.22 16.88 -22.90
C GLY A 2 8.17 16.97 -21.38
N ARG A 3 7.46 16.04 -20.76
CA ARG A 3 7.53 15.84 -19.32
C ARG A 3 8.93 15.32 -19.03
N SER A 4 9.82 16.19 -18.55
CA SER A 4 11.00 15.76 -17.82
C SER A 4 10.54 14.70 -16.81
N PRO A 5 11.23 13.54 -16.68
CA PRO A 5 10.93 12.63 -15.59
C PRO A 5 10.94 13.47 -14.31
N ARG A 6 9.87 13.34 -13.51
CA ARG A 6 9.77 14.05 -12.23
C ARG A 6 11.06 13.72 -11.47
N LEU A 7 11.87 14.72 -11.14
CA LEU A 7 13.22 14.56 -10.55
C LEU A 7 13.33 13.46 -9.48
N PRO A 8 12.34 13.24 -8.58
CA PRO A 8 12.38 12.14 -7.61
C PRO A 8 12.44 10.76 -8.26
N HIS A 9 11.70 10.52 -9.34
CA HIS A 9 11.69 9.23 -10.03
C HIS A 9 13.00 8.96 -10.75
N ALA A 10 13.64 9.99 -11.31
CA ALA A 10 14.97 9.84 -11.92
C ALA A 10 16.05 9.50 -10.88
N ALA A 11 15.95 10.06 -9.67
CA ALA A 11 16.85 9.73 -8.57
C ALA A 11 16.63 8.30 -8.03
N GLU A 12 15.38 7.86 -7.91
CA GLU A 12 15.03 6.48 -7.54
C GLU A 12 15.59 5.49 -8.59
N LEU A 13 15.41 5.76 -9.89
CA LEU A 13 15.97 4.92 -10.96
C LEU A 13 17.50 4.89 -10.95
N LEU A 14 18.15 6.04 -10.71
CA LEU A 14 19.60 6.10 -10.60
C LEU A 14 20.09 5.29 -9.39
N LEU A 15 19.42 5.41 -8.24
CA LEU A 15 19.75 4.64 -7.05
C LEU A 15 19.60 3.13 -7.29
N ALA A 16 18.51 2.72 -7.95
CA ALA A 16 18.30 1.32 -8.34
C ALA A 16 19.45 0.80 -9.21
N ALA A 17 19.80 1.54 -10.27
CA ALA A 17 20.88 1.19 -11.18
C ALA A 17 22.25 1.17 -10.47
N MET A 18 22.49 2.09 -9.55
CA MET A 18 23.73 2.11 -8.75
C MET A 18 23.79 0.90 -7.80
N ALA A 19 22.69 0.55 -7.15
CA ALA A 19 22.63 -0.63 -6.29
C ALA A 19 22.86 -1.92 -7.11
N GLU A 20 22.40 -1.95 -8.37
CA GLU A 20 22.62 -3.06 -9.28
C GLU A 20 24.07 -3.25 -9.70
N LEU A 21 24.76 -2.14 -9.97
CA LEU A 21 26.16 -2.16 -10.38
C LEU A 21 27.12 -2.46 -9.21
N PHE A 22 26.69 -2.25 -7.97
CA PHE A 22 27.51 -2.43 -6.77
C PHE A 22 26.78 -3.25 -5.67
N PRO A 23 26.39 -4.50 -5.95
CA PRO A 23 25.54 -5.30 -5.06
C PRO A 23 26.27 -5.79 -3.80
N GLN A 24 27.61 -5.68 -3.76
CA GLN A 24 28.43 -6.16 -2.65
C GLN A 24 29.25 -5.01 -2.01
N GLY A 25 29.22 -4.94 -0.69
CA GLY A 25 30.10 -4.07 0.10
C GLY A 25 29.43 -2.83 0.71
N GLN A 26 30.10 -1.67 0.60
CA GLN A 26 29.81 -0.44 1.33
C GLN A 26 28.41 0.15 1.02
N ALA A 27 27.88 -0.06 -0.19
CA ALA A 27 26.55 0.43 -0.57
C ALA A 27 25.43 -0.27 0.22
N CYS A 28 25.49 -1.59 0.35
CA CYS A 28 24.56 -2.36 1.18
C CYS A 28 24.67 -1.93 2.66
N ALA A 29 25.89 -1.78 3.19
CA ALA A 29 26.09 -1.32 4.56
C ALA A 29 25.56 0.10 4.79
N ALA A 30 25.73 1.01 3.83
CA ALA A 30 25.18 2.36 3.88
C ALA A 30 23.64 2.35 3.87
N LEU A 31 23.03 1.57 2.98
CA LEU A 31 21.57 1.40 2.91
C LEU A 31 21.00 0.78 4.20
N MET A 32 21.68 -0.22 4.76
CA MET A 32 21.32 -0.79 6.06
C MET A 32 21.44 0.23 7.19
N GLY A 33 22.42 1.13 7.13
CA GLY A 33 22.55 2.25 8.05
C GLY A 33 21.42 3.29 7.97
N LEU A 34 20.64 3.29 6.87
CA LEU A 34 19.44 4.12 6.72
C LEU A 34 18.20 3.49 7.36
N PHE A 35 18.24 2.21 7.74
CA PHE A 35 17.09 1.50 8.28
C PHE A 35 16.68 2.10 9.64
N PRO A 36 15.49 2.70 9.75
CA PRO A 36 15.08 3.37 10.98
C PRO A 36 14.82 2.34 12.09
N THR A 37 15.56 2.48 13.19
CA THR A 37 15.46 1.58 14.36
C THR A 37 14.42 2.04 15.40
N GLN A 38 14.06 3.32 15.37
CA GLN A 38 13.06 3.93 16.25
C GLN A 38 11.98 4.61 15.41
N PRO A 39 10.72 4.67 15.87
CA PRO A 39 9.66 5.38 15.16
C PRO A 39 9.88 6.90 15.16
N ALA A 40 9.19 7.64 14.29
CA ALA A 40 9.26 9.10 14.29
C ALA A 40 8.64 9.69 15.55
N LEU A 41 9.28 10.74 16.09
CA LEU A 41 8.79 11.48 17.25
C LEU A 41 8.23 12.84 16.83
N PRO A 42 7.18 13.36 17.50
CA PRO A 42 6.61 14.67 17.17
C PRO A 42 7.57 15.86 17.35
N SER A 43 8.60 15.68 18.19
CA SER A 43 9.61 16.69 18.47
C SER A 43 10.75 16.75 17.44
N GLU A 44 10.78 15.82 16.47
CA GLU A 44 11.79 15.81 15.42
C GLU A 44 11.63 17.00 14.46
N LEU A 45 12.75 17.40 13.86
CA LEU A 45 12.75 18.43 12.83
C LEU A 45 12.13 17.89 11.54
N ILE A 46 11.50 18.76 10.74
CA ILE A 46 10.93 18.41 9.43
C ILE A 46 11.96 17.71 8.52
N CYS A 47 13.22 18.15 8.55
CA CYS A 47 14.29 17.52 7.77
C CYS A 47 14.56 16.06 8.18
N THR A 48 14.34 15.70 9.45
CA THR A 48 14.46 14.32 9.94
C THR A 48 13.37 13.45 9.35
N HIS A 49 12.12 13.94 9.29
CA HIS A 49 11.02 13.22 8.65
C HIS A 49 11.23 13.07 7.13
N LEU A 50 11.77 14.09 6.45
CA LEU A 50 12.11 14.00 5.02
C LEU A 50 13.23 13.00 4.75
N LEU A 51 14.27 12.98 5.60
CA LEU A 51 15.34 11.98 5.50
C LEU A 51 14.78 10.58 5.71
N ARG A 52 13.83 10.41 6.64
CA ARG A 52 13.16 9.14 6.91
C ARG A 52 12.31 8.67 5.72
N ASP A 53 11.55 9.55 5.06
CA ASP A 53 10.86 9.23 3.81
C ASP A 53 11.85 8.78 2.73
N ALA A 54 12.96 9.50 2.56
CA ALA A 54 14.00 9.15 1.60
C ALA A 54 14.68 7.81 1.93
N SER A 55 14.90 7.51 3.21
CA SER A 55 15.42 6.22 3.65
C SER A 55 14.46 5.08 3.30
N TYR A 56 13.16 5.22 3.58
CA TYR A 56 12.18 4.22 3.16
C TYR A 56 12.07 4.11 1.63
N ALA A 57 12.20 5.21 0.89
CA ALA A 57 12.27 5.18 -0.57
C ALA A 57 13.46 4.34 -1.05
N ALA A 58 14.65 4.59 -0.49
CA ALA A 58 15.87 3.84 -0.80
C ALA A 58 15.72 2.34 -0.47
N LEU A 59 15.17 2.01 0.71
CA LEU A 59 14.91 0.63 1.11
C LEU A 59 13.95 -0.08 0.17
N GLY A 60 12.88 0.58 -0.30
CA GLY A 60 11.93 -0.02 -1.24
C GLY A 60 12.53 -0.22 -2.62
N VAL A 61 13.25 0.77 -3.16
CA VAL A 61 13.89 0.67 -4.48
C VAL A 61 14.98 -0.41 -4.50
N CYS A 62 15.72 -0.56 -3.39
CA CYS A 62 16.83 -1.49 -3.28
C CYS A 62 16.47 -2.81 -2.59
N ALA A 63 15.18 -3.15 -2.45
CA ALA A 63 14.71 -4.32 -1.72
C ALA A 63 15.43 -5.61 -2.16
N TRP A 64 15.55 -5.83 -3.47
CA TRP A 64 16.21 -6.99 -4.06
C TRP A 64 17.72 -7.10 -3.77
N VAL A 65 18.40 -5.99 -3.46
CA VAL A 65 19.81 -6.02 -3.02
C VAL A 65 19.91 -6.31 -1.52
N LEU A 66 18.87 -5.93 -0.77
CA LEU A 66 18.85 -5.96 0.69
C LEU A 66 18.23 -7.23 1.26
N GLU A 67 17.45 -7.99 0.48
CA GLU A 67 16.75 -9.21 0.95
C GLU A 67 17.67 -10.22 1.64
N ALA A 68 18.94 -10.31 1.22
CA ALA A 68 19.91 -11.23 1.80
C ALA A 68 20.40 -10.80 3.20
N LYS A 69 20.07 -9.59 3.65
CA LYS A 69 20.54 -8.96 4.90
C LYS A 69 19.43 -8.42 5.78
N LEU A 70 18.26 -8.16 5.21
CA LEU A 70 17.11 -7.60 5.90
C LEU A 70 15.91 -8.44 5.52
N SER A 71 15.25 -9.07 6.50
CA SER A 71 14.06 -9.87 6.24
C SER A 71 12.83 -8.99 6.05
N PHE A 72 11.84 -9.48 5.28
CA PHE A 72 10.56 -8.80 5.15
C PHE A 72 9.89 -8.56 6.51
N ARG A 73 9.99 -9.51 7.44
CA ARG A 73 9.47 -9.36 8.82
C ARG A 73 10.05 -8.14 9.52
N GLN A 74 11.37 -7.92 9.42
CA GLN A 74 12.02 -6.75 10.01
C GLN A 74 11.48 -5.45 9.41
N VAL A 75 11.28 -5.41 8.09
CA VAL A 75 10.69 -4.26 7.38
C VAL A 75 9.25 -4.02 7.82
N LEU A 76 8.44 -5.08 7.91
CA LEU A 76 7.05 -5.02 8.35
C LEU A 76 6.91 -4.52 9.79
N ASP A 77 7.73 -5.03 10.71
CA ASP A 77 7.70 -4.59 12.11
C ASP A 77 8.12 -3.10 12.24
N ALA A 78 9.09 -2.65 11.44
CA ALA A 78 9.47 -1.23 11.40
C ALA A 78 8.37 -0.35 10.80
N ALA A 79 7.73 -0.80 9.73
CA ALA A 79 6.57 -0.16 9.12
C ALA A 79 5.41 -0.03 10.12
N ALA A 80 5.06 -1.10 10.83
CA ALA A 80 3.99 -1.10 11.82
C ALA A 80 4.25 -0.11 12.96
N ARG A 81 5.48 -0.06 13.50
CA ARG A 81 5.87 0.92 14.53
C ARG A 81 5.73 2.35 14.04
N GLU A 82 6.15 2.62 12.81
CA GLU A 82 6.09 3.95 12.21
C GLU A 82 4.63 4.38 11.97
N VAL A 83 3.77 3.48 11.48
CA VAL A 83 2.33 3.76 11.35
C VAL A 83 1.68 4.01 12.71
N SER A 84 2.01 3.23 13.74
CA SER A 84 1.49 3.45 15.10
C SER A 84 1.86 4.83 15.62
N ALA A 85 3.13 5.24 15.46
CA ALA A 85 3.60 6.53 15.94
C ALA A 85 2.92 7.71 15.23
N VAL A 86 2.67 7.60 13.92
CA VAL A 86 1.90 8.61 13.19
C VAL A 86 0.44 8.65 13.68
N SER A 87 -0.18 7.49 13.91
CA SER A 87 -1.58 7.39 14.36
C SER A 87 -1.78 7.94 15.78
N GLU A 88 -0.82 7.72 16.69
CA GLU A 88 -0.81 8.27 18.05
C GLU A 88 -0.56 9.79 18.08
N HIS A 89 0.04 10.32 17.02
CA HIS A 89 0.39 11.72 16.90
C HIS A 89 -0.11 12.34 15.58
N PRO A 90 -1.42 12.65 15.45
CA PRO A 90 -2.00 13.18 14.21
C PRO A 90 -1.41 14.52 13.73
N ARG A 91 -0.68 15.22 14.59
CA ARG A 91 0.04 16.47 14.27
C ARG A 91 1.49 16.26 13.84
N LEU A 92 1.94 15.00 13.72
CA LEU A 92 3.30 14.66 13.33
C LEU A 92 3.59 15.25 11.95
N PRO A 93 4.64 16.10 11.82
CA PRO A 93 4.97 16.72 10.54
C PRO A 93 5.21 15.68 9.46
N LEU A 94 4.53 15.80 8.32
CA LEU A 94 4.64 14.85 7.20
C LEU A 94 4.17 13.42 7.53
N GLY A 95 3.34 13.22 8.57
CA GLY A 95 2.79 11.90 8.90
C GLY A 95 2.08 11.21 7.74
N ALA A 96 1.30 11.96 6.95
CA ALA A 96 0.67 11.43 5.74
C ALA A 96 1.69 10.97 4.68
N LEU A 97 2.80 11.71 4.50
CA LEU A 97 3.88 11.31 3.58
C LEU A 97 4.50 9.99 4.02
N LEU A 98 4.82 9.86 5.32
CA LEU A 98 5.41 8.65 5.88
C LEU A 98 4.48 7.45 5.77
N GLN A 99 3.19 7.60 6.12
CA GLN A 99 2.21 6.52 5.96
C GLN A 99 2.05 6.07 4.50
N ALA A 100 1.98 7.02 3.55
CA ALA A 100 1.94 6.68 2.14
C ALA A 100 3.22 5.95 1.70
N ARG A 101 4.40 6.41 2.15
CA ARG A 101 5.67 5.76 1.85
C ARG A 101 5.74 4.34 2.39
N ILE A 102 5.24 4.10 3.59
CA ILE A 102 5.17 2.77 4.20
C ILE A 102 4.26 1.85 3.39
N GLY A 103 3.06 2.31 3.00
CA GLY A 103 2.18 1.52 2.15
C GLY A 103 2.85 1.11 0.84
N TRP A 104 3.61 2.01 0.21
CA TRP A 104 4.42 1.69 -0.97
C TRP A 104 5.57 0.72 -0.66
N LEU A 105 6.31 0.94 0.43
CA LEU A 105 7.44 0.11 0.84
C LEU A 105 7.03 -1.37 0.95
N LEU A 106 5.89 -1.65 1.57
CA LEU A 106 5.38 -3.02 1.72
C LEU A 106 5.18 -3.71 0.36
N SER A 107 4.68 -2.99 -0.65
CA SER A 107 4.53 -3.54 -2.01
C SER A 107 5.85 -3.84 -2.71
N CYS A 108 6.92 -3.13 -2.37
CA CYS A 108 8.25 -3.41 -2.93
C CYS A 108 8.88 -4.65 -2.32
N TRP A 109 8.55 -4.96 -1.06
CA TRP A 109 9.21 -6.01 -0.30
C TRP A 109 8.46 -7.34 -0.30
N TRP A 110 7.19 -7.35 -0.66
CA TRP A 110 6.35 -8.56 -0.66
C TRP A 110 6.95 -9.73 -1.43
N ALA A 111 7.54 -9.47 -2.61
CA ALA A 111 8.17 -10.50 -3.44
C ALA A 111 9.34 -11.23 -2.75
N PHE A 112 9.88 -10.65 -1.67
CA PHE A 112 11.00 -11.18 -0.89
C PHE A 112 10.52 -11.66 0.50
N GLY A 113 9.22 -11.87 0.65
CA GLY A 113 8.54 -12.15 1.91
C GLY A 113 8.81 -13.51 2.54
N SER A 114 9.33 -14.48 1.77
CA SER A 114 9.49 -15.84 2.27
C SER A 114 10.73 -16.01 3.13
N ALA A 115 10.51 -16.31 4.41
CA ALA A 115 11.52 -16.75 5.37
C ALA A 115 11.87 -18.24 5.20
N GLY A 116 11.13 -18.98 4.36
CA GLY A 116 11.26 -20.44 4.22
C GLY A 116 10.57 -21.22 5.35
N ASP A 117 9.89 -20.52 6.26
CA ASP A 117 9.00 -21.05 7.29
C ASP A 117 7.56 -20.64 6.95
N GLY A 118 6.74 -21.62 6.56
CA GLY A 118 5.37 -21.36 6.11
C GLY A 118 4.47 -20.73 7.17
N GLU A 119 4.72 -20.96 8.46
CA GLU A 119 3.91 -20.35 9.53
C GLU A 119 4.27 -18.87 9.71
N GLU A 120 5.56 -18.54 9.69
CA GLU A 120 6.03 -17.15 9.78
C GLU A 120 5.61 -16.35 8.54
N ASP A 121 5.68 -16.95 7.35
CA ASP A 121 5.29 -16.34 6.08
C ASP A 121 3.79 -16.02 6.06
N THR A 122 2.95 -16.99 6.47
CA THR A 122 1.49 -16.79 6.60
C THR A 122 1.16 -15.66 7.58
N LYS A 123 1.88 -15.61 8.71
CA LYS A 123 1.68 -14.54 9.70
C LYS A 123 2.11 -13.17 9.17
N ALA A 124 3.25 -13.09 8.48
CA ALA A 124 3.71 -11.84 7.87
C ALA A 124 2.73 -11.36 6.78
N CYS A 125 2.15 -12.28 6.02
CA CYS A 125 1.07 -12.00 5.07
C CYS A 125 -0.16 -11.40 5.76
N ALA A 126 -0.69 -12.07 6.79
CA ALA A 126 -1.84 -11.59 7.56
C ALA A 126 -1.59 -10.22 8.20
N ASP A 127 -0.42 -10.03 8.83
CA ASP A 127 -0.01 -8.76 9.46
C ASP A 127 0.09 -7.64 8.40
N THR A 128 0.56 -7.96 7.19
CA THR A 128 0.65 -6.98 6.10
C THR A 128 -0.74 -6.55 5.62
N TYR A 129 -1.66 -7.50 5.43
CA TYR A 129 -3.04 -7.18 5.09
C TYR A 129 -3.70 -6.32 6.16
N ALA A 130 -3.54 -6.67 7.44
CA ALA A 130 -4.07 -5.88 8.54
C ALA A 130 -3.53 -4.44 8.53
N LEU A 131 -2.23 -4.26 8.30
CA LEU A 131 -1.60 -2.94 8.23
C LEU A 131 -2.09 -2.12 7.02
N LEU A 132 -2.22 -2.73 5.84
CA LEU A 132 -2.74 -2.06 4.66
C LEU A 132 -4.22 -1.68 4.82
N CYS A 133 -5.04 -2.56 5.40
CA CYS A 133 -6.44 -2.27 5.73
C CYS A 133 -6.55 -1.13 6.75
N HIS A 134 -5.67 -1.11 7.77
CA HIS A 134 -5.59 -0.01 8.72
C HIS A 134 -5.28 1.32 8.02
N LEU A 135 -4.27 1.36 7.14
CA LEU A 135 -3.93 2.57 6.37
C LEU A 135 -5.05 2.99 5.42
N LEU A 136 -5.76 2.03 4.83
CA LEU A 136 -6.89 2.28 3.94
C LEU A 136 -8.08 2.93 4.67
N ARG A 137 -8.34 2.50 5.91
CA ARG A 137 -9.46 3.00 6.71
C ARG A 137 -9.11 4.27 7.49
N HIS A 138 -7.93 4.27 8.11
CA HIS A 138 -7.50 5.27 9.10
C HIS A 138 -6.36 6.15 8.62
N GLY A 139 -5.90 5.97 7.37
CA GLY A 139 -4.87 6.81 6.79
C GLY A 139 -5.22 8.29 6.91
N VAL A 140 -4.20 9.09 7.26
CA VAL A 140 -4.32 10.52 7.60
C VAL A 140 -5.04 11.31 6.51
N ASP A 141 -4.81 10.98 5.24
CA ASP A 141 -5.48 11.60 4.11
C ASP A 141 -5.80 10.61 2.98
N MET A 142 -6.46 11.12 1.93
CA MET A 142 -6.83 10.31 0.77
C MET A 142 -5.61 9.77 -0.01
N ALA A 143 -4.45 10.46 0.02
CA ALA A 143 -3.26 9.97 -0.67
C ALA A 143 -2.70 8.71 0.00
N VAL A 144 -2.70 8.65 1.34
CA VAL A 144 -2.37 7.45 2.11
C VAL A 144 -3.33 6.31 1.75
N ARG A 145 -4.64 6.57 1.76
CA ARG A 145 -5.66 5.55 1.48
C ARG A 145 -5.58 5.01 0.07
N LEU A 146 -5.42 5.88 -0.93
CA LEU A 146 -5.21 5.47 -2.32
C LEU A 146 -3.93 4.66 -2.49
N ARG A 147 -2.87 5.00 -1.75
CA ARG A 147 -1.64 4.23 -1.76
C ARG A 147 -1.82 2.84 -1.14
N ALA A 148 -2.44 2.77 0.03
CA ALA A 148 -2.74 1.50 0.69
C ALA A 148 -3.65 0.61 -0.17
N SER A 149 -4.66 1.19 -0.82
CA SER A 149 -5.51 0.51 -1.79
C SER A 149 -4.74 -0.05 -2.98
N HIS A 150 -3.78 0.73 -3.52
CA HIS A 150 -2.95 0.26 -4.62
C HIS A 150 -2.01 -0.88 -4.20
N SER A 151 -1.38 -0.76 -3.04
CA SER A 151 -0.55 -1.84 -2.50
C SER A 151 -1.40 -3.08 -2.26
N LEU A 152 -2.57 -2.95 -1.62
CA LEU A 152 -3.48 -4.08 -1.42
C LEU A 152 -3.87 -4.76 -2.73
N TYR A 153 -4.12 -3.99 -3.80
CA TYR A 153 -4.36 -4.56 -5.13
C TYR A 153 -3.17 -5.38 -5.64
N THR A 154 -1.94 -4.87 -5.51
CA THR A 154 -0.74 -5.60 -5.93
C THR A 154 -0.62 -6.92 -5.18
N PHE A 155 -0.79 -6.92 -3.86
CA PHE A 155 -0.77 -8.14 -3.06
C PHE A 155 -1.85 -9.10 -3.54
N LEU A 156 -3.13 -8.71 -3.53
CA LEU A 156 -4.21 -9.61 -3.93
C LEU A 156 -4.11 -10.12 -5.39
N SER A 157 -3.41 -9.42 -6.27
CA SER A 157 -3.22 -9.82 -7.67
C SER A 157 -2.08 -10.81 -7.88
N ASP A 158 -1.03 -10.72 -7.08
CA ASP A 158 0.20 -11.51 -7.23
C ASP A 158 0.24 -12.74 -6.31
N THR A 159 -0.73 -12.86 -5.41
CA THR A 159 -0.78 -13.85 -4.34
C THR A 159 -1.45 -15.17 -4.78
N ALA A 160 -0.87 -16.29 -4.35
CA ALA A 160 -1.45 -17.62 -4.58
C ALA A 160 -2.71 -17.84 -3.72
N ASN A 161 -3.57 -18.80 -4.08
CA ASN A 161 -4.85 -19.00 -3.38
C ASN A 161 -4.71 -19.24 -1.87
N ASP A 162 -3.66 -19.94 -1.43
CA ASP A 162 -3.46 -20.29 -0.01
C ASP A 162 -3.22 -19.04 0.86
N ASP A 163 -2.56 -18.03 0.32
CA ASP A 163 -2.29 -16.75 0.99
C ASP A 163 -3.51 -15.81 0.99
N LEU A 164 -4.54 -16.08 0.16
CA LEU A 164 -5.80 -15.32 0.21
C LEU A 164 -6.61 -15.66 1.47
N GLU A 165 -6.43 -16.84 2.06
CA GLU A 165 -7.05 -17.21 3.33
C GLU A 165 -6.64 -16.25 4.45
N ALA A 166 -5.37 -15.78 4.43
CA ALA A 166 -4.85 -14.80 5.38
C ALA A 166 -5.53 -13.43 5.27
N PHE A 167 -6.17 -13.11 4.14
CA PHE A 167 -6.89 -11.85 3.93
C PHE A 167 -8.36 -11.91 4.40
N VAL A 168 -8.98 -13.10 4.43
CA VAL A 168 -10.41 -13.28 4.80
C VAL A 168 -10.81 -12.52 6.08
N PRO A 169 -10.02 -12.55 7.18
CA PRO A 169 -10.39 -11.87 8.42
C PRO A 169 -10.56 -10.34 8.30
N VAL A 170 -9.90 -9.71 7.32
CA VAL A 170 -9.92 -8.26 7.12
C VAL A 170 -10.66 -7.82 5.85
N ALA A 171 -11.15 -8.76 5.03
CA ALA A 171 -11.77 -8.48 3.74
C ALA A 171 -13.01 -7.58 3.83
N ALA A 172 -13.88 -7.83 4.82
CA ALA A 172 -15.08 -7.03 5.05
C ALA A 172 -14.75 -5.57 5.41
N GLU A 173 -13.73 -5.38 6.25
CA GLU A 173 -13.24 -4.05 6.62
C GLU A 173 -12.59 -3.34 5.43
N ALA A 174 -11.80 -4.06 4.64
CA ALA A 174 -11.19 -3.53 3.41
C ALA A 174 -12.26 -3.02 2.44
N ALA A 175 -13.32 -3.82 2.19
CA ALA A 175 -14.41 -3.46 1.30
C ALA A 175 -15.19 -2.23 1.78
N LEU A 176 -15.43 -2.13 3.09
CA LEU A 176 -16.04 -0.94 3.69
C LEU A 176 -15.15 0.29 3.48
N ALA A 177 -13.86 0.20 3.77
CA ALA A 177 -12.93 1.30 3.62
C ALA A 177 -12.77 1.73 2.14
N LEU A 178 -12.75 0.77 1.20
CA LEU A 178 -12.78 1.06 -0.24
C LEU A 178 -14.05 1.80 -0.65
N SER A 179 -15.21 1.40 -0.13
CA SER A 179 -16.49 2.06 -0.39
C SER A 179 -16.49 3.52 0.05
N GLU A 180 -16.00 3.79 1.26
CA GLU A 180 -15.83 5.14 1.78
C GLU A 180 -14.90 5.97 0.88
N CYS A 181 -13.77 5.38 0.45
CA CYS A 181 -12.83 6.05 -0.45
C CYS A 181 -13.44 6.36 -1.81
N LEU A 182 -14.19 5.43 -2.40
CA LEU A 182 -14.87 5.62 -3.68
C LEU A 182 -15.88 6.77 -3.61
N LEU A 183 -16.67 6.83 -2.54
CA LEU A 183 -17.67 7.87 -2.34
C LEU A 183 -17.01 9.25 -2.15
N ALA A 184 -15.88 9.32 -1.45
CA ALA A 184 -15.15 10.56 -1.22
C ALA A 184 -14.31 11.03 -2.44
N CYS A 185 -13.85 10.10 -3.29
CA CYS A 185 -12.97 10.42 -4.39
C CYS A 185 -13.72 11.04 -5.59
N GLN A 186 -13.11 12.05 -6.23
CA GLN A 186 -13.66 12.76 -7.38
C GLN A 186 -12.88 12.51 -8.69
N GLY A 187 -11.63 12.07 -8.60
CA GLY A 187 -10.77 11.85 -9.76
C GLY A 187 -11.06 10.52 -10.43
N GLU A 188 -11.30 10.54 -11.75
CA GLU A 188 -11.62 9.34 -12.52
C GLU A 188 -10.55 8.25 -12.42
N ASP A 189 -9.27 8.59 -12.59
CA ASP A 189 -8.16 7.63 -12.47
C ASP A 189 -8.08 6.96 -11.10
N ALA A 190 -8.35 7.72 -10.03
CA ALA A 190 -8.33 7.21 -8.67
C ALA A 190 -9.54 6.30 -8.40
N LEU A 191 -10.71 6.65 -8.93
CA LEU A 191 -11.90 5.80 -8.88
C LEU A 191 -11.67 4.47 -9.61
N LEU A 192 -11.11 4.50 -10.81
CA LEU A 192 -10.80 3.29 -11.57
C LEU A 192 -9.84 2.38 -10.79
N ARG A 193 -8.79 2.93 -10.18
CA ARG A 193 -7.86 2.18 -9.33
C ARG A 193 -8.53 1.55 -8.12
N LEU A 194 -9.34 2.32 -7.39
CA LEU A 194 -10.11 1.82 -6.24
C LEU A 194 -11.07 0.69 -6.65
N LEU A 195 -11.72 0.81 -7.81
CA LEU A 195 -12.60 -0.23 -8.34
C LEU A 195 -11.82 -1.48 -8.76
N SER A 196 -10.60 -1.35 -9.29
CA SER A 196 -9.72 -2.50 -9.57
C SER A 196 -9.30 -3.21 -8.29
N THR A 197 -9.01 -2.48 -7.20
CA THR A 197 -8.75 -3.08 -5.89
C THR A 197 -9.98 -3.79 -5.36
N LEU A 198 -11.16 -3.17 -5.45
CA LEU A 198 -12.42 -3.77 -5.02
C LEU A 198 -12.76 -5.05 -5.80
N GLU A 199 -12.47 -5.07 -7.11
CA GLU A 199 -12.59 -6.29 -7.92
C GLU A 199 -11.73 -7.44 -7.38
N GLN A 200 -10.52 -7.18 -6.89
CA GLN A 200 -9.71 -8.25 -6.27
C GLN A 200 -10.26 -8.69 -4.91
N VAL A 201 -10.71 -7.74 -4.08
CA VAL A 201 -11.34 -8.07 -2.79
C VAL A 201 -12.58 -8.95 -2.96
N LEU A 202 -13.38 -8.70 -4.01
CA LEU A 202 -14.59 -9.49 -4.33
C LEU A 202 -14.30 -10.92 -4.79
N ARG A 203 -13.07 -11.23 -5.20
CA ARG A 203 -12.66 -12.58 -5.60
C ARG A 203 -12.28 -13.45 -4.40
N VAL A 204 -12.16 -12.84 -3.21
CA VAL A 204 -11.80 -13.55 -1.98
C VAL A 204 -13.05 -14.26 -1.47
N PRO A 205 -13.03 -15.60 -1.35
CA PRO A 205 -14.18 -16.36 -0.88
C PRO A 205 -14.52 -16.00 0.57
N ASP A 206 -15.80 -16.19 0.94
CA ASP A 206 -16.32 -16.05 2.31
C ASP A 206 -16.18 -14.65 2.95
N ALA A 207 -15.84 -13.62 2.17
CA ALA A 207 -15.86 -12.24 2.64
C ALA A 207 -17.32 -11.76 2.83
N ASN A 208 -17.69 -11.32 4.04
CA ASN A 208 -19.00 -10.71 4.28
C ASN A 208 -19.01 -9.25 3.82
N LEU A 209 -19.59 -8.97 2.65
CA LEU A 209 -19.49 -7.68 1.97
C LEU A 209 -20.81 -6.87 1.95
N ALA A 210 -21.60 -6.94 3.03
CA ALA A 210 -22.95 -6.38 3.10
C ALA A 210 -23.08 -4.86 2.82
N SER A 211 -22.02 -4.07 3.00
CA SER A 211 -22.03 -2.60 2.81
C SER A 211 -21.76 -2.14 1.36
N LEU A 212 -21.32 -3.04 0.47
CA LEU A 212 -20.97 -2.70 -0.92
C LEU A 212 -22.13 -2.21 -1.81
N PRO A 213 -23.33 -2.79 -1.75
CA PRO A 213 -24.39 -2.47 -2.73
C PRO A 213 -24.78 -0.99 -2.72
N GLN A 214 -24.94 -0.41 -1.53
CA GLN A 214 -25.31 0.99 -1.39
C GLN A 214 -24.24 1.93 -1.97
N ALA A 215 -22.96 1.63 -1.75
CA ALA A 215 -21.88 2.44 -2.29
C ALA A 215 -21.83 2.38 -3.83
N LEU A 216 -21.99 1.19 -4.41
CA LEU A 216 -21.99 0.99 -5.86
C LEU A 216 -23.16 1.72 -6.54
N GLU A 217 -24.36 1.71 -5.95
CA GLU A 217 -25.52 2.45 -6.48
C GLU A 217 -25.30 3.96 -6.52
N VAL A 218 -24.77 4.53 -5.43
CA VAL A 218 -24.46 5.97 -5.35
C VAL A 218 -23.41 6.36 -6.39
N LEU A 219 -22.36 5.53 -6.54
CA LEU A 219 -21.31 5.74 -7.52
C LEU A 219 -21.82 5.65 -8.95
N TRP A 220 -22.70 4.69 -9.22
CA TRP A 220 -23.33 4.55 -10.53
C TRP A 220 -24.12 5.80 -10.92
N ALA A 221 -25.00 6.26 -10.02
CA ALA A 221 -25.77 7.49 -10.24
C ALA A 221 -24.88 8.73 -10.42
N ARG A 222 -23.72 8.77 -9.77
CA ARG A 222 -22.72 9.84 -9.94
C ARG A 222 -22.04 9.76 -11.31
N ALA A 223 -21.54 8.58 -11.70
CA ALA A 223 -20.82 8.37 -12.96
C ALA A 223 -21.71 8.69 -14.17
N GLN A 224 -22.98 8.29 -14.13
CA GLN A 224 -23.97 8.60 -15.17
C GLN A 224 -24.19 10.11 -15.33
N ARG A 225 -24.38 10.83 -14.21
CA ARG A 225 -24.56 12.30 -14.23
C ARG A 225 -23.32 13.04 -14.72
N ALA A 226 -22.13 12.53 -14.40
CA ALA A 226 -20.86 13.12 -14.79
C ALA A 226 -20.39 12.74 -16.21
N GLY A 227 -21.09 11.82 -16.90
CA GLY A 227 -20.67 11.31 -18.20
C GLY A 227 -19.39 10.46 -18.15
N GLN A 228 -19.05 9.88 -16.99
CA GLN A 228 -17.84 9.08 -16.78
C GLN A 228 -18.05 7.64 -17.26
N GLN A 229 -17.98 7.43 -18.58
CA GLN A 229 -18.31 6.15 -19.21
C GLN A 229 -17.40 5.00 -18.75
N LEU A 230 -16.10 5.24 -18.55
CA LEU A 230 -15.15 4.22 -18.09
C LEU A 230 -15.44 3.77 -16.66
N VAL A 231 -15.72 4.73 -15.77
CA VAL A 231 -16.12 4.44 -14.38
C VAL A 231 -17.42 3.64 -14.35
N ALA A 232 -18.41 4.02 -15.16
CA ALA A 232 -19.66 3.27 -15.27
C ALA A 232 -19.42 1.83 -15.76
N ALA A 233 -18.61 1.64 -16.80
CA ALA A 233 -18.28 0.29 -17.29
C ALA A 233 -17.61 -0.57 -16.21
N GLN A 234 -16.65 -0.01 -15.46
CA GLN A 234 -15.96 -0.75 -14.39
C GLN A 234 -16.89 -1.04 -13.20
N LEU A 235 -17.79 -0.12 -12.84
CA LEU A 235 -18.82 -0.36 -11.81
C LEU A 235 -19.74 -1.53 -12.19
N HIS A 236 -20.12 -1.63 -13.47
CA HIS A 236 -20.93 -2.75 -13.95
C HIS A 236 -20.21 -4.09 -13.76
N ARG A 237 -18.91 -4.13 -14.06
CA ARG A 237 -18.07 -5.32 -13.86
C ARG A 237 -17.99 -5.71 -12.38
N VAL A 238 -17.73 -4.76 -11.50
CA VAL A 238 -17.66 -4.97 -10.05
C VAL A 238 -19.00 -5.49 -9.51
N ALA A 239 -20.12 -4.91 -9.94
CA ALA A 239 -21.46 -5.36 -9.56
C ALA A 239 -21.75 -6.79 -10.03
N SER A 240 -21.31 -7.17 -11.23
CA SER A 240 -21.49 -8.53 -11.74
C SER A 240 -20.74 -9.59 -10.92
N LEU A 241 -19.54 -9.26 -10.46
CA LEU A 241 -18.74 -10.15 -9.60
C LEU A 241 -19.37 -10.33 -8.23
N TRP A 242 -19.92 -9.26 -7.66
CA TRP A 242 -20.62 -9.34 -6.39
C TRP A 242 -21.83 -10.27 -6.41
N HIS A 243 -22.57 -10.33 -7.52
CA HIS A 243 -23.70 -11.27 -7.65
C HIS A 243 -23.27 -12.74 -7.78
N THR A 244 -22.00 -13.01 -8.06
CA THR A 244 -21.44 -14.36 -8.22
C THR A 244 -20.58 -14.82 -7.04
N ALA A 245 -20.21 -13.89 -6.15
CA ALA A 245 -19.47 -14.14 -4.93
C ALA A 245 -20.42 -14.47 -3.78
#